data_AF-A0A973U3A8-F1
#
_entry.id   AF-A0A973U3A8-F1
#
_cell.length_a   1.000
_cell.length_b   1.000
_cell.length_c   1.000
_cell.angle_alpha   90.00
_cell.angle_beta   90.00
_cell.angle_gamma   90.00
#
_symmetry.space_group_name_H-M   'P 1'
#
loop_
_entity.id
_entity.type
_entity.pdbx_description
1 polymer ?
#
loop_
_entity_poly.entity_id
_entity_poly.type
_entity_poly.pdbx_seq_one_letter_code
_entity_poly.pdbx_strand_id
1 'polypeptide(L)'
;MASAATEQQAKPNGGFAALWRFLPMLWPAGQLELKARVVVAVVLVLAGKAATLMMPFAYKAVIDGMSGERATFLIVAGLVAGYATARFAGVLADNLRNAVFEKVGQDAARRLAGTVFRHIHDLSLRFHLERRTGSLTKVVERGTKSIDMMLYFLLFNIAPTLIELT
;
A
#
# COMPACT_ATOMS: atom_id res chain seq x y z
N MET A 1 -33.61 -30.58 25.37
CA MET A 1 -33.96 -29.17 25.07
C MET A 1 -33.19 -28.27 26.02
N ALA A 2 -32.04 -27.75 25.59
CA ALA A 2 -31.29 -26.73 26.32
C ALA A 2 -30.70 -25.77 25.28
N SER A 3 -31.05 -24.50 25.47
CA SER A 3 -30.86 -23.36 24.58
C SER A 3 -29.54 -23.33 23.82
N ALA A 4 -29.67 -23.21 22.50
CA ALA A 4 -28.60 -22.74 21.63
C ALA A 4 -28.08 -21.41 22.17
N ALA A 5 -26.78 -21.37 22.48
CA ALA A 5 -26.08 -20.14 22.77
C ALA A 5 -26.27 -19.20 21.56
N THR A 6 -26.96 -18.09 21.79
CA THR A 6 -27.09 -17.02 20.81
C THR A 6 -25.69 -16.52 20.49
N GLU A 7 -25.13 -16.98 19.38
CA GLU A 7 -23.98 -16.34 18.75
C GLU A 7 -24.39 -14.88 18.50
N GLN A 8 -23.91 -13.97 19.34
CA GLN A 8 -23.96 -12.55 19.07
C GLN A 8 -23.10 -12.31 17.82
N GLN A 9 -23.75 -12.33 16.66
CA GLN A 9 -23.20 -11.84 15.41
C GLN A 9 -22.75 -10.38 15.63
N ALA A 10 -21.43 -10.19 15.73
CA ALA A 10 -20.83 -8.87 15.74
C ALA A 10 -21.19 -8.18 14.42
N LYS A 11 -21.93 -7.06 14.50
CA LYS A 11 -22.28 -6.24 13.33
C LYS A 11 -20.99 -5.89 12.55
N PRO A 12 -20.96 -6.04 11.20
CA PRO A 12 -19.77 -5.82 10.38
C PRO A 12 -19.47 -4.31 10.16
N ASN A 13 -19.78 -3.45 11.11
CA ASN A 13 -19.56 -2.01 11.02
C ASN A 13 -18.20 -1.65 11.63
N GLY A 14 -17.09 -2.14 11.07
CA GLY A 14 -15.79 -1.97 11.73
C GLY A 14 -14.53 -1.97 10.87
N GLY A 15 -14.52 -2.62 9.70
CA GLY A 15 -13.28 -2.75 8.91
C GLY A 15 -12.74 -1.40 8.42
N PHE A 16 -13.60 -0.62 7.77
CA PHE A 16 -13.22 0.70 7.23
C PHE A 16 -12.94 1.73 8.33
N ALA A 17 -13.71 1.71 9.42
CA ALA A 17 -13.49 2.58 10.57
C ALA A 17 -12.16 2.25 11.30
N ALA A 18 -11.82 0.97 11.42
CA ALA A 18 -10.53 0.55 11.97
C ALA A 18 -9.37 1.04 11.10
N LEU A 19 -9.46 0.87 9.77
CA LEU A 19 -8.48 1.38 8.81
C LEU A 19 -8.26 2.89 8.93
N TRP A 20 -9.35 3.65 9.01
CA TRP A 20 -9.30 5.11 9.15
C TRP A 20 -8.61 5.55 10.45
N ARG A 21 -8.73 4.74 11.50
CA ARG A 21 -8.08 4.97 12.79
C ARG A 21 -6.56 4.73 12.76
N PHE A 22 -6.05 3.98 11.77
CA PHE A 22 -4.62 3.75 11.57
C PHE A 22 -3.97 4.72 10.58
N LEU A 23 -4.74 5.42 9.75
CA LEU A 23 -4.23 6.45 8.82
C LEU A 23 -3.31 7.48 9.51
N PRO A 24 -3.64 8.00 10.71
CA PRO A 24 -2.77 8.94 11.43
C PRO A 24 -1.42 8.36 11.82
N MET A 25 -1.26 7.04 11.88
CA MET A 25 0.03 6.39 12.17
C MET A 25 0.98 6.44 10.97
N LEU A 26 0.45 6.47 9.74
CA LEU A 26 1.23 6.70 8.52
C LEU A 26 1.61 8.18 8.36
N TRP A 27 0.85 9.09 8.97
CA TRP A 27 1.07 10.54 8.93
C TRP A 27 1.28 11.15 10.32
N PRO A 28 2.39 10.80 11.01
CA PRO A 28 2.60 11.26 12.38
C PRO A 28 2.89 12.77 12.43
N ALA A 29 2.31 13.45 13.43
CA ALA A 29 2.61 14.86 13.70
C ALA A 29 4.10 15.04 14.08
N GLY A 30 4.72 16.12 13.61
CA GLY A 30 6.11 16.48 13.94
C GLY A 30 7.23 15.78 13.14
N GLN A 31 6.93 14.78 12.30
CA GLN A 31 7.97 14.09 11.51
C GLN A 31 7.86 14.43 10.02
N LEU A 32 8.54 15.50 9.63
CA LEU A 32 8.53 15.99 8.25
C LEU A 32 9.07 14.96 7.26
N GLU A 33 10.06 14.15 7.65
CA GLU A 33 10.64 13.09 6.81
C GLU A 33 9.60 12.04 6.40
N LEU A 34 8.79 11.55 7.34
CA LEU A 34 7.77 10.53 7.06
C LEU A 34 6.66 11.09 6.18
N LYS A 35 6.21 12.32 6.46
CA LYS A 35 5.23 13.02 5.61
C LYS A 35 5.75 13.19 4.18
N ALA A 36 6.99 13.63 4.02
CA ALA A 36 7.62 13.78 2.72
C ALA A 36 7.71 12.44 1.98
N ARG A 37 8.07 11.34 2.66
CA ARG A 37 8.08 9.99 2.08
C ARG A 37 6.69 9.55 1.61
N VAL A 38 5.65 9.80 2.40
CA VAL A 38 4.26 9.50 2.01
C VAL A 38 3.88 10.29 0.75
N VAL A 39 4.18 11.60 0.71
CA VAL A 39 3.90 12.43 -0.46
C VAL A 39 4.66 11.93 -1.69
N VAL A 40 5.95 11.62 -1.55
CA VAL A 40 6.78 11.08 -2.64
C VAL A 40 6.22 9.74 -3.14
N ALA A 41 5.82 8.85 -2.24
CA ALA A 41 5.22 7.57 -2.60
C ALA A 41 3.92 7.77 -3.40
N VAL A 42 3.04 8.68 -2.96
CA VAL A 42 1.80 9.02 -3.69
C VAL A 42 2.09 9.64 -5.05
N VAL A 43 3.05 10.55 -5.17
CA VAL A 43 3.45 11.12 -6.46
C VAL A 43 3.98 10.04 -7.41
N LEU A 44 4.81 9.11 -6.90
CA LEU A 44 5.32 8.00 -7.70
C LEU A 44 4.21 7.05 -8.18
N VAL A 45 3.19 6.80 -7.35
CA VAL A 45 2.00 6.05 -7.75
C VAL A 45 1.30 6.72 -8.93
N LEU A 46 1.04 8.03 -8.81
CA LEU A 46 0.35 8.80 -9.86
C LEU A 46 1.17 8.84 -11.15
N ALA A 47 2.50 9.03 -11.04
CA ALA A 47 3.41 9.00 -12.18
C ALA A 47 3.45 7.64 -12.87
N GLY A 48 3.55 6.55 -12.09
CA GLY A 48 3.52 5.18 -12.61
C GLY A 48 2.19 4.87 -13.30
N LYS A 49 1.06 5.27 -12.72
CA LYS A 49 -0.27 5.11 -13.33
C LYS A 49 -0.43 5.93 -14.60
N ALA A 50 0.02 7.18 -14.62
CA ALA A 50 0.03 7.99 -15.83
C ALA A 50 0.84 7.31 -16.95
N ALA A 51 2.02 6.76 -16.63
CA ALA A 51 2.82 6.01 -17.60
C ALA A 51 2.07 4.79 -18.15
N THR A 52 1.44 3.99 -17.29
CA THR A 52 0.64 2.82 -17.70
C THR A 52 -0.54 3.21 -18.58
N LEU A 53 -1.24 4.30 -18.26
CA LEU A 53 -2.36 4.82 -19.08
C LEU A 53 -1.90 5.37 -20.43
N MET A 54 -0.67 5.89 -20.52
CA MET A 54 -0.10 6.38 -21.78
C MET A 54 0.47 5.26 -22.68
N MET A 55 0.81 4.09 -22.12
CA MET A 55 1.43 2.99 -22.88
C MET A 55 0.62 2.54 -24.11
N PRO A 56 -0.72 2.35 -24.05
CA PRO A 56 -1.50 1.96 -25.22
C PRO A 56 -1.41 2.98 -26.36
N PHE A 57 -1.38 4.28 -26.04
CA PHE A 57 -1.25 5.35 -27.04
C PHE A 57 0.14 5.37 -27.67
N ALA A 58 1.19 5.19 -26.86
CA ALA A 58 2.56 5.06 -27.37
C ALA A 58 2.69 3.83 -28.29
N TYR A 59 2.12 2.70 -27.89
CA TYR A 59 2.12 1.48 -28.70
C TYR A 59 1.31 1.64 -29.99
N LYS A 60 0.16 2.30 -29.93
CA LYS A 60 -0.63 2.67 -31.11
C LYS A 60 0.19 3.52 -32.08
N ALA A 61 0.88 4.55 -31.59
CA ALA A 61 1.71 5.42 -32.43
C ALA A 61 2.83 4.64 -33.14
N VAL A 62 3.42 3.62 -32.50
CA VAL A 62 4.38 2.71 -33.14
C VAL A 62 3.73 1.98 -34.32
N ILE A 63 2.55 1.38 -34.11
CA ILE A 63 1.84 0.61 -35.15
C ILE A 63 1.42 1.52 -36.31
N ASP A 64 0.84 2.69 -36.02
CA ASP A 64 0.43 3.68 -37.02
C ASP A 64 1.63 4.21 -37.83
N GLY A 65 2.80 4.36 -37.18
CA GLY A 65 4.04 4.76 -37.84
C GLY A 65 4.61 3.71 -38.80
N MET A 66 4.25 2.44 -38.62
CA MET A 66 4.66 1.33 -39.50
C MET A 66 3.74 1.13 -40.70
N SER A 67 2.50 1.61 -40.66
CA SER A 67 1.50 1.40 -41.72
C SER A 67 1.49 2.48 -42.82
N GLY A 68 2.28 3.56 -42.67
CA GLY A 68 2.37 4.65 -43.65
C GLY A 68 3.33 4.40 -44.83
N GLU A 69 3.06 5.02 -45.97
CA GLU A 69 3.80 4.90 -47.24
C GLU A 69 5.30 5.29 -47.17
N ARG A 70 5.71 6.03 -46.14
CA ARG A 70 7.11 6.40 -45.83
C ARG A 70 7.40 6.23 -44.34
N ALA A 71 7.26 5.01 -43.82
CA ALA A 71 7.76 4.68 -42.49
C ALA A 71 9.28 4.88 -42.44
N THR A 72 9.74 5.99 -41.85
CA THR A 72 11.19 6.22 -41.65
C THR A 72 11.63 5.38 -40.46
N PHE A 73 12.59 4.46 -40.66
CA PHE A 73 13.13 3.57 -39.62
C PHE A 73 13.43 4.30 -38.30
N LEU A 74 13.99 5.51 -38.37
CA LEU A 74 14.33 6.34 -37.21
C LEU A 74 13.09 6.73 -36.35
N ILE A 75 11.94 7.00 -36.98
CA ILE A 75 10.70 7.36 -36.27
C ILE A 75 10.18 6.14 -35.50
N VAL A 76 10.10 4.99 -36.18
CA VAL A 76 9.63 3.74 -35.56
C VAL A 76 10.57 3.31 -34.44
N ALA A 77 11.88 3.35 -34.67
CA ALA A 77 12.89 3.04 -33.65
C ALA A 77 12.79 3.97 -32.43
N GLY A 78 12.56 5.27 -32.65
CA GLY A 78 12.35 6.25 -31.58
C GLY A 78 11.08 5.98 -30.76
N LEU A 79 9.97 5.61 -31.42
CA LEU A 79 8.72 5.27 -30.74
C LEU A 79 8.84 3.97 -29.94
N VAL A 80 9.53 2.96 -30.47
CA VAL A 80 9.81 1.69 -29.75
C VAL A 80 10.69 1.94 -28.53
N ALA A 81 11.76 2.74 -28.69
CA ALA A 81 12.61 3.13 -27.58
C ALA A 81 11.81 3.90 -26.51
N GLY A 82 10.98 4.85 -26.93
CA GLY A 82 10.09 5.59 -26.02
C GLY A 82 9.13 4.69 -25.25
N TYR A 83 8.49 3.72 -25.92
CA TYR A 83 7.64 2.72 -25.27
C TYR A 83 8.42 1.88 -24.24
N ALA A 84 9.61 1.37 -24.62
CA ALA A 84 10.44 0.57 -23.73
C ALA A 84 10.91 1.36 -22.50
N THR A 85 11.32 2.62 -22.69
CA THR A 85 11.69 3.53 -21.60
C THR A 85 10.49 3.83 -20.70
N ALA A 86 9.31 4.11 -21.25
CA ALA A 86 8.09 4.35 -20.46
C ALA A 86 7.71 3.12 -19.63
N ARG A 87 7.81 1.92 -20.23
CA ARG A 87 7.58 0.65 -19.53
C ARG A 87 8.54 0.45 -18.37
N PHE A 88 9.82 0.66 -18.62
CA PHE A 88 10.84 0.59 -17.58
C PHE A 88 10.59 1.63 -16.47
N ALA A 89 10.28 2.87 -16.83
CA ALA A 89 10.00 3.95 -15.89
C ALA A 89 8.79 3.65 -15.00
N GLY A 90 7.73 3.04 -15.54
CA GLY A 90 6.57 2.59 -14.76
C GLY A 90 6.95 1.57 -13.68
N VAL A 91 7.69 0.52 -14.05
CA VAL A 91 8.16 -0.50 -13.09
C VAL A 91 9.14 0.11 -12.07
N LEU A 92 10.01 1.02 -12.50
CA LEU A 92 10.93 1.72 -11.62
C LEU A 92 10.18 2.58 -10.59
N ALA A 93 9.17 3.33 -11.01
CA ALA A 93 8.33 4.13 -10.13
C ALA A 93 7.61 3.25 -9.09
N ASP A 94 7.11 2.08 -9.51
CA ASP A 94 6.46 1.11 -8.63
C ASP A 94 7.44 0.51 -7.59
N ASN A 95 8.68 0.24 -7.96
CA ASN A 95 9.66 -0.24 -6.98
C ASN A 95 10.14 0.89 -6.06
N LEU A 96 10.33 2.09 -6.60
CA LEU A 96 10.78 3.24 -5.83
C LEU A 96 9.73 3.67 -4.79
N ARG A 97 8.44 3.68 -5.14
CA ARG A 97 7.38 3.97 -4.16
C ARG A 97 7.38 2.96 -3.02
N ASN A 98 7.61 1.68 -3.32
CA ASN A 98 7.63 0.61 -2.31
C ASN A 98 8.82 0.82 -1.37
N ALA A 99 10.01 1.08 -1.91
CA ALA A 99 11.21 1.36 -1.13
C ALA A 99 11.07 2.63 -0.26
N VAL A 100 10.44 3.68 -0.79
CA VAL A 100 10.17 4.92 -0.05
C VAL A 100 9.17 4.67 1.08
N PHE A 101 8.11 3.91 0.81
CA PHE A 101 7.04 3.62 1.78
C PHE A 101 7.45 2.62 2.87
N GLU A 102 8.38 1.70 2.60
CA GLU A 102 8.84 0.69 3.57
C GLU A 102 9.17 1.31 4.94
N LYS A 103 9.90 2.44 4.96
CA LYS A 103 10.23 3.13 6.21
C LYS A 103 8.99 3.64 6.96
N VAL A 104 7.96 4.07 6.22
CA VAL A 104 6.69 4.56 6.78
C VAL A 104 5.90 3.41 7.40
N GLY A 105 5.75 2.30 6.67
CA GLY A 105 5.07 1.11 7.17
C GLY A 105 5.73 0.53 8.42
N GLN A 106 7.06 0.40 8.41
CA GLN A 106 7.83 -0.07 9.57
C GLN A 106 7.71 0.84 10.79
N ASP A 107 7.69 2.16 10.61
CA ASP A 107 7.50 3.10 11.71
C ASP A 107 6.07 3.02 12.28
N ALA A 108 5.05 2.94 11.42
CA ALA A 108 3.67 2.76 11.84
C ALA A 108 3.48 1.45 12.62
N ALA A 109 4.02 0.33 12.11
CA ALA A 109 3.99 -0.97 12.79
C ALA A 109 4.69 -0.90 14.16
N ARG A 110 5.85 -0.22 14.25
CA ARG A 110 6.58 -0.02 15.50
C ARG A 110 5.78 0.79 16.52
N ARG A 111 5.13 1.89 16.12
CA ARG A 111 4.27 2.69 17.00
C ARG A 111 3.08 1.92 17.51
N LEU A 112 2.45 1.14 16.63
CA LEU A 112 1.32 0.31 17.00
C LEU A 112 1.75 -0.77 17.99
N ALA A 113 2.83 -1.49 17.69
CA ALA A 113 3.42 -2.47 18.60
C ALA A 113 3.75 -1.85 19.96
N GLY A 114 4.37 -0.67 19.99
CA GLY A 114 4.69 0.03 21.25
C GLY A 114 3.47 0.51 22.03
N THR A 115 2.36 0.82 21.34
CA THR A 115 1.10 1.18 21.99
C THR A 115 0.43 -0.05 22.61
N VAL A 116 0.39 -1.15 21.85
CA VAL A 116 -0.14 -2.43 22.34
C VAL A 116 0.71 -2.98 23.48
N PHE A 117 2.03 -2.85 23.39
CA PHE A 117 2.96 -3.28 24.44
C PHE A 117 2.71 -2.55 25.76
N ARG A 118 2.58 -1.21 25.73
CA ARG A 118 2.23 -0.43 26.92
C ARG A 118 0.89 -0.86 27.50
N HIS A 119 -0.13 -1.00 26.66
CA HIS A 119 -1.44 -1.46 27.11
C HIS A 119 -1.39 -2.84 27.77
N ILE A 120 -0.62 -3.78 27.21
CA ILE A 120 -0.44 -5.11 27.79
C ILE A 120 0.24 -5.00 29.16
N HIS A 121 1.22 -4.12 29.34
CA HIS A 121 1.93 -3.95 30.60
C HIS A 121 1.05 -3.33 31.70
N ASP A 122 0.00 -2.62 31.33
CA ASP A 122 -0.97 -2.03 32.28
C ASP A 122 -2.08 -3.02 32.70
N LEU A 123 -2.07 -4.26 32.19
CA LEU A 123 -3.06 -5.26 32.54
C LEU A 123 -2.79 -5.93 33.89
N SER A 124 -3.84 -6.51 34.47
CA SER A 124 -3.75 -7.19 35.77
C SER A 124 -2.75 -8.35 35.76
N LEU A 125 -2.11 -8.62 36.91
CA LEU A 125 -1.22 -9.77 37.09
C LEU A 125 -1.88 -11.11 36.69
N ARG A 126 -3.18 -11.26 36.94
CA ARG A 126 -3.95 -12.44 36.50
C ARG A 126 -3.86 -12.66 34.99
N PHE A 127 -3.98 -11.59 34.19
CA PHE A 127 -3.82 -11.67 32.73
C PHE A 127 -2.43 -12.18 32.34
N HIS A 128 -1.39 -11.69 33.02
CA HIS A 128 -0.02 -12.11 32.76
C HIS A 128 0.26 -13.56 33.16
N LEU A 129 -0.40 -14.09 34.20
CA LEU A 129 -0.27 -15.48 34.63
C LEU A 129 -1.05 -16.46 33.74
N GLU A 130 -2.17 -16.03 33.16
CA GLU A 130 -3.03 -16.86 32.30
C GLU A 130 -2.57 -16.93 30.84
N ARG A 131 -1.72 -16.00 30.38
CA ARG A 131 -1.30 -15.88 28.98
C ARG A 131 0.17 -16.20 28.80
N ARG A 132 0.50 -17.00 27.77
CA ARG A 132 1.91 -17.24 27.39
C ARG A 132 2.49 -16.01 26.71
N THR A 133 3.55 -15.43 27.27
CA THR A 133 4.24 -14.24 26.72
C THR A 133 4.61 -14.40 25.25
N GLY A 134 5.19 -15.55 24.88
CA GLY A 134 5.57 -15.82 23.49
C GLY A 134 4.38 -15.91 22.51
N SER A 135 3.23 -16.41 22.95
CA SER A 135 2.03 -16.40 22.09
C SER A 135 1.47 -14.98 21.94
N LEU A 136 1.54 -14.17 22.99
CA LEU A 136 1.07 -12.79 22.98
C LEU A 136 1.93 -11.93 22.04
N THR A 137 3.26 -12.01 22.15
CA THR A 137 4.19 -11.33 21.22
C THR A 137 3.90 -11.69 19.77
N LYS A 138 3.75 -12.98 19.46
CA LYS A 138 3.41 -13.43 18.08
C LYS A 138 2.06 -12.92 17.59
N VAL A 139 1.08 -12.71 18.47
CA VAL A 139 -0.21 -12.12 18.09
C VAL A 139 -0.04 -10.64 17.76
N VAL A 140 0.74 -9.90 18.55
CA VAL A 140 1.03 -8.49 18.30
C VAL A 140 1.81 -8.28 17.01
N GLU A 141 2.88 -9.05 16.79
CA GLU A 141 3.67 -9.00 15.54
C GLU A 141 2.82 -9.33 14.31
N ARG A 142 2.02 -10.40 14.36
CA ARG A 142 1.14 -10.75 13.23
C ARG A 142 0.05 -9.71 13.01
N GLY A 143 -0.54 -9.17 14.09
CA GLY A 143 -1.60 -8.17 14.00
C GLY A 143 -1.09 -6.86 13.40
N THR A 144 0.04 -6.36 13.88
CA THR A 144 0.69 -5.15 13.37
C THR A 144 1.10 -5.29 11.91
N LYS A 145 1.75 -6.41 11.55
CA LYS A 145 2.12 -6.72 10.16
C LYS A 145 0.90 -6.85 9.25
N SER A 146 -0.19 -7.45 9.71
CA SER A 146 -1.42 -7.58 8.94
C SER A 146 -2.05 -6.22 8.62
N ILE A 147 -2.12 -5.33 9.62
CA ILE A 147 -2.65 -3.98 9.45
C ILE A 147 -1.79 -3.17 8.49
N ASP A 148 -0.46 -3.24 8.62
CA ASP A 148 0.48 -2.58 7.71
C ASP A 148 0.30 -3.06 6.26
N MET A 149 0.28 -4.38 6.03
CA MET A 149 0.04 -4.96 4.71
C MET A 149 -1.32 -4.54 4.14
N MET A 150 -2.37 -4.52 4.96
CA MET A 150 -3.70 -4.12 4.53
C MET A 150 -3.74 -2.64 4.10
N LEU A 151 -3.11 -1.74 4.87
CA LEU A 151 -2.98 -0.33 4.52
C LEU A 151 -2.17 -0.15 3.23
N TYR A 152 -1.07 -0.87 3.10
CA TYR A 152 -0.26 -0.90 1.89
C TYR A 152 -1.10 -1.31 0.66
N PHE A 153 -1.85 -2.41 0.75
CA PHE A 153 -2.71 -2.86 -0.36
C PHE A 153 -3.79 -1.83 -0.70
N LEU A 154 -4.43 -1.23 0.30
CA LEU A 154 -5.44 -0.21 0.09
C LEU A 154 -4.89 1.02 -0.63
N LEU A 155 -3.76 1.55 -0.17
CA LEU A 155 -3.18 2.78 -0.70
C LEU A 155 -2.47 2.59 -2.04
N PHE A 156 -1.81 1.45 -2.25
CA PHE A 156 -0.92 1.26 -3.42
C PHE A 156 -1.44 0.29 -4.47
N ASN A 157 -2.49 -0.47 -4.18
CA ASN A 157 -3.11 -1.37 -5.15
C ASN A 157 -4.56 -1.00 -5.40
N ILE A 158 -5.40 -0.96 -4.35
CA ILE A 158 -6.85 -0.74 -4.50
C ILE A 158 -7.14 0.70 -4.95
N ALA A 159 -6.65 1.71 -4.23
CA ALA A 159 -6.91 3.11 -4.58
C ALA A 159 -6.42 3.48 -5.99
N PRO A 160 -5.20 3.08 -6.43
CA PRO A 160 -4.74 3.37 -7.79
C PRO A 160 -5.51 2.60 -8.86
N THR A 161 -6.02 1.41 -8.54
CA THR A 161 -6.87 0.64 -9.46
C THR A 161 -8.24 1.30 -9.62
N LEU A 162 -8.81 1.87 -8.55
CA LEU A 162 -10.04 2.65 -8.66
C LEU A 162 -9.86 3.86 -9.59
N ILE A 163 -8.74 4.57 -9.48
CA ILE A 163 -8.40 5.69 -10.39
C ILE A 163 -8.28 5.23 -11.84
N GLU A 164 -7.78 4.02 -12.09
CA GLU A 164 -7.62 3.45 -13.43
C GLU A 164 -8.96 3.04 -14.08
N LEU A 165 -9.97 2.72 -13.27
CA LEU A 165 -11.27 2.23 -13.72
C LEU A 165 -12.34 3.32 -13.84
N THR A 166 -12.10 4.52 -13.29
CA THR A 166 -13.00 5.70 -13.40
C THR A 166 -12.60 6.61 -14.54
#